data_AF-Q6S964-F1
#
_entry.id   AF-Q6S964-F1
#
_cell.length_a   1.000
_cell.length_b   1.000
_cell.length_c   1.000
_cell.angle_alpha   90.00
_cell.angle_beta   90.00
_cell.angle_gamma   90.00
#
_symmetry.space_group_name_H-M   'P 1'
#
loop_
_entity.id
_entity.type
_entity.pdbx_description
1 polymer ?
#
loop_
_entity_poly.entity_id
_entity_poly.type
_entity_poly.pdbx_seq_one_letter_code
_entity_poly.pdbx_strand_id
1 'polypeptide(L)'
;VADMLNDSIYWRTEKIKGCLENGTKTRCKKNNCKDNCGCFQKWVKQKETEWTQIKDHFRKQKDMKDENRNDIDPGIILEFLLKKDELLKSLREAYGNAKDIERIEALLNEDETKSQAEDAGASGGKENTTMDKLL
;
A
#
# COMPACT_ATOMS: atom_id res chain seq x y z
N VAL A 1 -4.27 7.97 -1.47
CA VAL A 1 -3.04 7.24 -1.06
C VAL A 1 -2.83 7.32 0.44
N ALA A 2 -2.69 8.52 1.03
CA ALA A 2 -2.52 8.70 2.48
C ALA A 2 -3.56 7.94 3.33
N ASP A 3 -4.85 8.09 3.03
CA ASP A 3 -5.91 7.39 3.77
C ASP A 3 -5.79 5.87 3.70
N MET A 4 -5.42 5.32 2.54
CA MET A 4 -5.23 3.88 2.37
C MET A 4 -4.05 3.37 3.21
N LEU A 5 -2.95 4.12 3.27
CA LEU A 5 -1.79 3.78 4.11
C LEU A 5 -2.15 3.83 5.61
N ASN A 6 -2.89 4.85 6.02
CA ASN A 6 -3.37 4.99 7.40
C ASN A 6 -4.35 3.87 7.79
N ASP A 7 -5.30 3.53 6.91
CA ASP A 7 -6.21 2.41 7.09
C ASP A 7 -5.46 1.08 7.21
N SER A 8 -4.43 0.86 6.37
CA SER A 8 -3.57 -0.34 6.44
C SER A 8 -2.87 -0.46 7.79
N ILE A 9 -2.32 0.64 8.31
CA ILE A 9 -1.73 0.68 9.66
C ILE A 9 -2.79 0.34 10.70
N TYR A 10 -3.95 0.99 10.65
CA TYR A 10 -5.04 0.77 11.60
C TYR A 10 -5.53 -0.68 11.62
N TRP A 11 -5.67 -1.30 10.45
CA TRP A 11 -5.99 -2.72 10.35
C TRP A 11 -4.92 -3.55 11.08
N ARG A 12 -3.65 -3.39 10.71
CA ARG A 12 -2.52 -4.16 11.25
C ARG A 12 -2.31 -3.97 12.76
N THR A 13 -2.51 -2.77 13.31
CA THR A 13 -2.20 -2.47 14.71
C THR A 13 -3.40 -2.60 15.65
N GLU A 14 -4.61 -2.28 15.20
CA GLU A 14 -5.78 -2.20 16.08
C GLU A 14 -6.81 -3.30 15.80
N LYS A 15 -7.21 -3.50 14.53
CA LYS A 15 -8.37 -4.34 14.22
C LYS A 15 -8.05 -5.83 14.12
N ILE A 16 -6.93 -6.20 13.48
CA ILE A 16 -6.55 -7.61 13.28
C ILE A 16 -5.34 -8.05 14.11
N LYS A 17 -4.62 -7.14 14.76
CA LYS A 17 -3.45 -7.47 15.62
C LYS A 17 -3.76 -8.60 16.60
N GLY A 18 -4.82 -8.45 17.39
CA GLY A 18 -5.23 -9.44 18.38
C GLY A 18 -5.71 -10.77 17.79
N CYS A 19 -5.99 -10.82 16.49
CA CYS A 19 -6.32 -12.05 15.77
C CYS A 19 -5.06 -12.79 15.26
N LEU A 20 -3.95 -12.08 15.07
CA LEU A 20 -2.68 -12.61 14.55
C LEU A 20 -1.70 -13.06 15.65
N GLU A 21 -1.85 -12.56 16.88
CA GLU A 21 -1.02 -13.00 18.01
C GLU A 21 -1.28 -14.49 18.32
N ASN A 22 -0.22 -15.30 18.42
CA ASN A 22 -0.33 -16.73 18.72
C ASN A 22 -0.71 -16.96 20.20
N GLY A 23 -1.73 -17.78 20.46
CA GLY A 23 -2.10 -18.18 21.81
C GLY A 23 -3.59 -18.48 22.00
N THR A 24 -3.93 -19.77 21.99
CA THR A 24 -5.21 -20.41 22.34
C THR A 24 -6.25 -20.55 21.21
N LYS A 25 -6.58 -21.82 20.93
CA LYS A 25 -7.63 -22.32 20.00
C LYS A 25 -9.04 -21.74 20.26
N THR A 26 -9.21 -20.90 21.28
CA THR A 26 -10.46 -20.30 21.75
C THR A 26 -10.68 -18.87 21.23
N ARG A 27 -9.69 -18.25 20.56
CA ARG A 27 -9.69 -16.83 20.14
C ARG A 27 -10.68 -16.49 19.02
N CYS A 28 -10.88 -17.39 18.06
CA CYS A 28 -11.85 -17.19 16.97
C CYS A 28 -13.30 -17.00 17.45
N LYS A 29 -13.63 -17.45 18.67
CA LYS A 29 -14.97 -17.32 19.26
C LYS A 29 -15.11 -16.10 20.19
N LYS A 30 -14.01 -15.47 20.63
CA LYS A 30 -14.03 -14.49 21.73
C LYS A 30 -14.03 -13.02 21.26
N ASN A 31 -13.48 -12.73 20.07
CA ASN A 31 -13.15 -11.35 19.64
C ASN A 31 -13.67 -10.96 18.23
N ASN A 32 -14.69 -11.64 17.69
CA ASN A 32 -15.22 -11.41 16.34
C ASN A 32 -14.14 -11.43 15.21
N CYS A 33 -13.03 -12.15 15.42
CA CYS A 33 -11.92 -12.19 14.45
C CYS A 33 -12.37 -12.68 13.07
N LYS A 34 -13.32 -13.62 13.00
CA LYS A 34 -13.89 -14.07 11.72
C LYS A 34 -14.53 -12.91 10.95
N ASP A 35 -15.30 -12.08 11.64
CA ASP A 35 -16.00 -10.95 11.04
C ASP A 35 -15.01 -9.83 10.70
N ASN A 36 -14.06 -9.52 11.59
CA ASN A 36 -13.02 -8.52 11.34
C ASN A 36 -12.14 -8.90 10.14
N CYS A 37 -11.70 -10.16 10.04
CA CYS A 37 -10.95 -10.64 8.88
C CYS A 37 -11.81 -10.63 7.61
N GLY A 38 -13.10 -10.97 7.71
CA GLY A 38 -14.02 -10.87 6.58
C GLY A 38 -14.23 -9.43 6.10
N CYS A 39 -14.32 -8.47 7.02
CA CYS A 39 -14.37 -7.04 6.72
C CYS A 39 -13.06 -6.54 6.10
N PHE A 40 -11.92 -6.95 6.64
CA PHE A 40 -10.60 -6.62 6.08
C PHE A 40 -10.47 -7.14 4.65
N GLN A 41 -10.83 -8.39 4.39
CA GLN A 41 -10.80 -8.96 3.04
C GLN A 41 -11.70 -8.20 2.05
N LYS A 42 -12.89 -7.75 2.50
CA LYS A 42 -13.77 -6.90 1.67
C LYS A 42 -13.16 -5.52 1.41
N TRP A 43 -12.54 -4.92 2.43
CA TRP A 43 -11.85 -3.65 2.31
C TRP A 43 -10.69 -3.74 1.31
N VAL A 44 -9.85 -4.78 1.37
CA VAL A 44 -8.75 -5.01 0.41
C VAL A 44 -9.30 -5.07 -1.02
N LYS A 45 -10.31 -5.91 -1.27
CA LYS A 45 -10.94 -6.03 -2.61
C LYS A 45 -11.49 -4.71 -3.13
N GLN A 46 -12.10 -3.92 -2.24
CA GLN A 46 -12.58 -2.60 -2.59
C GLN A 46 -11.41 -1.68 -2.98
N LYS A 47 -10.31 -1.70 -2.23
CA LYS A 47 -9.12 -0.89 -2.52
C LYS A 47 -8.38 -1.33 -3.77
N GLU A 48 -8.30 -2.62 -4.09
CA GLU A 48 -7.80 -3.11 -5.38
C GLU A 48 -8.60 -2.55 -6.56
N THR A 49 -9.93 -2.50 -6.42
CA THR A 49 -10.83 -1.96 -7.45
C THR A 49 -10.66 -0.45 -7.60
N GLU A 50 -10.67 0.29 -6.50
CA GLU A 50 -10.42 1.74 -6.50
C GLU A 50 -9.03 2.06 -7.09
N TRP A 51 -8.00 1.28 -6.71
CA TRP A 51 -6.64 1.47 -7.19
C TRP A 51 -6.50 1.24 -8.69
N THR A 52 -7.15 0.20 -9.22
CA THR A 52 -7.18 -0.07 -10.66
C THR A 52 -7.76 1.12 -11.43
N GLN A 53 -8.87 1.69 -10.96
CA GLN A 53 -9.48 2.86 -11.59
C GLN A 53 -8.60 4.11 -11.52
N ILE A 54 -7.87 4.29 -10.42
CA ILE A 54 -6.90 5.39 -10.27
C ILE A 54 -5.76 5.23 -11.29
N LYS A 55 -5.18 4.03 -11.43
CA LYS A 55 -4.13 3.76 -12.44
C LYS A 55 -4.63 4.04 -13.85
N ASP A 56 -5.83 3.57 -14.18
CA ASP A 56 -6.43 3.78 -15.51
C ASP A 56 -6.73 5.26 -15.79
N HIS A 57 -7.15 6.02 -14.78
CA HIS A 57 -7.33 7.45 -14.91
C HIS A 57 -5.98 8.17 -15.08
N PHE A 58 -4.98 7.81 -14.28
CA PHE A 58 -3.66 8.43 -14.32
C PHE A 58 -2.99 8.23 -15.70
N ARG A 59 -3.12 7.03 -16.29
CA ARG A 59 -2.62 6.69 -17.64
C ARG A 59 -3.25 7.48 -18.78
N LYS A 60 -4.36 8.19 -18.55
CA LYS A 60 -5.01 9.02 -19.57
C LYS A 60 -4.45 10.44 -19.65
N GLN A 61 -3.54 10.83 -18.75
CA GLN A 61 -2.87 12.14 -18.78
C GLN A 61 -1.93 12.20 -19.99
N LYS A 62 -2.12 13.17 -20.90
CA LYS A 62 -1.40 13.28 -22.18
C LYS A 62 -0.41 14.45 -22.23
N ASP A 63 -0.34 15.20 -21.15
CA ASP A 63 0.43 16.43 -21.00
C ASP A 63 1.77 16.22 -20.27
N MET A 64 2.09 14.97 -19.94
CA MET A 64 3.31 14.58 -19.25
C MET A 64 4.50 14.51 -20.19
N LYS A 65 5.54 15.30 -19.91
CA LYS A 65 6.75 15.40 -20.74
C LYS A 65 8.03 15.41 -19.91
N ASP A 66 9.12 14.92 -20.49
CA ASP A 66 10.47 15.00 -19.90
C ASP A 66 11.09 16.39 -20.08
N GLU A 67 12.31 16.58 -19.54
CA GLU A 67 13.08 17.83 -19.69
C GLU A 67 13.36 18.20 -21.16
N ASN A 68 13.41 17.19 -22.04
CA ASN A 68 13.59 17.35 -23.48
C ASN A 68 12.25 17.51 -24.24
N ARG A 69 11.13 17.61 -23.52
CA ARG A 69 9.75 17.73 -24.03
C ARG A 69 9.24 16.50 -24.79
N ASN A 70 9.85 15.34 -24.58
CA ASN A 70 9.34 14.08 -25.09
C ASN A 70 8.19 13.60 -24.22
N ASP A 71 7.18 12.98 -24.82
CA ASP A 71 6.08 12.37 -24.09
C ASP A 71 6.61 11.22 -23.22
N ILE A 72 6.27 11.23 -21.93
CA ILE A 72 6.58 10.14 -21.00
C ILE A 72 5.32 9.32 -20.80
N ASP A 73 5.44 7.99 -20.73
CA ASP A 73 4.36 7.13 -20.26
C ASP A 73 3.96 7.53 -18.83
N PRO A 74 2.70 7.98 -18.59
CA PRO A 74 2.24 8.30 -17.24
C PRO A 74 2.37 7.13 -16.26
N GLY A 75 2.37 5.88 -16.72
CA GLY A 75 2.62 4.71 -15.88
C GLY A 75 3.98 4.77 -15.19
N ILE A 76 5.03 5.15 -15.93
CA ILE A 76 6.40 5.30 -15.41
C ILE A 76 6.46 6.42 -14.36
N ILE A 77 5.78 7.54 -14.62
CA ILE A 77 5.70 8.66 -13.68
C ILE A 77 4.97 8.24 -12.41
N LEU A 78 3.87 7.50 -12.53
CA LEU A 78 3.13 6.99 -11.39
C LEU A 78 4.00 6.06 -10.54
N GLU A 79 4.75 5.17 -11.16
CA GLU A 79 5.70 4.29 -10.46
C GLU A 79 6.77 5.10 -9.73
N PHE A 80 7.36 6.11 -10.40
CA PHE A 80 8.34 7.00 -9.80
C PHE A 80 7.79 7.74 -8.55
N LEU A 81 6.61 8.36 -8.67
CA LEU A 81 5.98 9.10 -7.57
C LEU A 81 5.62 8.21 -6.37
N LEU A 82 5.38 6.92 -6.61
CA LEU A 82 5.03 5.96 -5.56
C LEU A 82 6.26 5.25 -4.98
N LYS A 83 7.47 5.49 -5.49
CA LYS A 83 8.69 5.03 -4.81
C LYS A 83 8.73 5.60 -3.41
N LYS A 84 9.17 4.79 -2.45
CA LYS A 84 9.13 5.09 -1.03
C LYS A 84 9.60 6.51 -0.69
N ASP A 85 10.76 6.93 -1.20
CA ASP A 85 11.32 8.25 -0.87
C ASP A 85 10.48 9.41 -1.41
N GLU A 86 10.03 9.34 -2.67
CA GLU A 86 9.16 10.35 -3.30
C GLU A 86 7.77 10.37 -2.66
N LEU A 87 7.23 9.19 -2.35
CA LEU A 87 5.95 9.04 -1.66
C LEU A 87 6.02 9.68 -0.27
N LEU A 88 7.03 9.37 0.53
CA LEU A 88 7.20 9.95 1.88
C LEU A 88 7.41 11.46 1.81
N LYS A 89 8.19 11.94 0.83
CA LYS A 89 8.36 13.38 0.60
C LYS A 89 7.03 14.07 0.29
N SER A 90 6.26 13.55 -0.67
CA SER A 90 4.96 14.12 -1.05
C SER A 90 3.96 14.12 0.10
N LEU A 91 3.95 13.07 0.93
CA LEU A 91 3.09 12.98 2.12
C LEU A 91 3.51 13.98 3.20
N ARG A 92 4.82 14.18 3.43
CA ARG A 92 5.34 15.19 4.37
C ARG A 92 4.93 16.59 3.95
N GLU A 93 5.06 16.92 2.66
CA GLU A 93 4.71 18.23 2.11
C GLU A 93 3.19 18.50 2.18
N ALA A 94 2.36 17.49 1.90
CA ALA A 94 0.91 17.66 1.86
C ALA A 94 0.22 17.64 3.23
N TYR A 95 0.66 16.77 4.16
CA TYR A 95 -0.07 16.51 5.41
C TYR A 95 0.69 16.96 6.67
N GLY A 96 2.01 17.11 6.63
CA GLY A 96 2.82 17.67 7.73
C GLY A 96 2.81 16.92 9.08
N ASN A 97 2.08 15.81 9.22
CA ASN A 97 2.00 15.06 10.47
C ASN A 97 3.16 14.06 10.61
N ALA A 98 4.23 14.50 11.29
CA ALA A 98 5.45 13.69 11.48
C ALA A 98 5.18 12.28 12.03
N LYS A 99 4.26 12.13 12.98
CA LYS A 99 3.98 10.82 13.62
C LYS A 99 3.30 9.84 12.66
N ASP A 100 2.41 10.32 11.81
CA ASP A 100 1.74 9.47 10.82
C ASP A 100 2.74 9.04 9.75
N ILE A 101 3.61 9.96 9.33
CA ILE A 101 4.67 9.68 8.36
C ILE A 101 5.66 8.63 8.89
N GLU A 102 6.09 8.74 10.14
CA GLU A 102 6.98 7.73 10.76
C GLU A 102 6.33 6.34 10.77
N ARG A 103 5.03 6.24 11.04
CA ARG A 103 4.29 4.97 11.02
C ARG A 103 4.16 4.41 9.61
N ILE A 104 3.91 5.27 8.61
CA ILE A 104 3.85 4.88 7.20
C ILE A 104 5.22 4.39 6.74
N GLU A 105 6.30 5.10 7.07
CA GLU A 105 7.66 4.70 6.74
C GLU A 105 8.01 3.32 7.35
N ALA A 106 7.62 3.08 8.61
CA ALA A 106 7.77 1.78 9.24
C ALA A 106 6.97 0.67 8.51
N LEU A 107 5.72 0.93 8.13
CA LEU A 107 4.91 -0.02 7.35
C LEU A 107 5.59 -0.40 6.03
N LEU A 108 6.08 0.60 5.27
CA LEU A 108 6.73 0.37 3.98
C LEU A 108 8.03 -0.45 4.14
N ASN A 109 8.83 -0.18 5.18
CA ASN A 109 10.04 -0.95 5.50
C ASN A 109 9.72 -2.42 5.82
N GLU A 110 8.70 -2.66 6.63
CA GLU A 110 8.28 -4.02 7.01
C GLU A 110 7.79 -4.85 5.81
N ASP A 111 7.24 -4.22 4.78
CA ASP A 111 6.75 -4.94 3.60
C ASP A 111 7.85 -5.14 2.54
N GLU A 112 8.80 -4.20 2.40
CA GLU A 112 10.01 -4.40 1.58
C GLU A 112 10.84 -5.60 2.09
N THR A 113 11.06 -5.68 3.40
CA THR A 113 11.83 -6.78 4.03
C THR A 113 11.16 -8.14 3.85
N LYS A 114 9.83 -8.22 3.92
CA LYS A 114 9.08 -9.46 3.64
C LYS A 114 9.12 -9.85 2.17
N SER A 115 8.97 -8.87 1.27
CA SER A 115 9.00 -9.11 -0.17
C SER A 115 10.35 -9.70 -0.62
N GLN A 116 11.46 -9.24 -0.04
CA GLN A 116 12.81 -9.77 -0.33
C GLN A 116 13.04 -11.19 0.21
N ALA A 117 12.36 -11.58 1.29
CA ALA A 117 12.44 -12.92 1.85
C ALA A 117 11.63 -13.96 1.02
N GLU A 118 10.60 -13.51 0.30
CA GLU A 118 9.73 -14.35 -0.53
C GLU A 118 10.23 -14.49 -1.98
N ASP A 119 11.08 -13.57 -2.46
CA ASP A 119 11.59 -13.53 -3.85
C ASP A 119 12.77 -14.50 -4.14
N ALA A 120 13.07 -15.43 -3.24
CA ALA A 120 14.03 -16.51 -3.49
C ALA A 120 13.52 -17.57 -4.51
N GLY A 121 12.43 -17.31 -5.25
CA GLY A 121 11.79 -18.33 -6.09
C GLY A 121 10.87 -17.91 -7.24
N ALA A 122 10.66 -16.65 -7.60
CA ALA A 122 9.74 -16.32 -8.71
C ALA A 122 10.14 -15.09 -9.54
N SER A 123 10.87 -15.33 -10.64
CA SER A 123 11.03 -14.36 -11.72
C SER A 123 9.70 -14.18 -12.48
N GLY A 124 9.05 -13.03 -12.28
CA GLY A 124 7.84 -12.64 -12.99
C GLY A 124 7.63 -11.13 -12.92
N GLY A 125 8.29 -10.39 -13.82
CA GLY A 125 8.20 -8.94 -13.92
C GLY A 125 6.78 -8.47 -14.25
N LYS A 126 6.07 -7.99 -13.23
CA LYS A 126 4.97 -7.04 -13.39
C LYS A 126 5.43 -5.74 -12.75
N GLU A 127 5.24 -4.63 -13.45
CA GLU A 127 5.42 -3.28 -12.92
C GLU A 127 4.44 -3.10 -11.75
N ASN A 128 4.93 -3.37 -10.54
CA ASN A 128 4.15 -3.31 -9.31
C ASN A 128 4.57 -2.08 -8.53
N THR A 129 3.69 -1.09 -8.45
CA THR A 129 3.91 0.10 -7.60
C THR A 129 3.94 -0.31 -6.13
N THR A 130 4.41 0.57 -5.24
CA THR A 130 4.35 0.36 -3.77
C THR A 130 2.92 0.02 -3.31
N MET A 131 1.92 0.61 -3.93
CA MET A 131 0.50 0.34 -3.62
C MET A 131 0.06 -1.05 -4.09
N ASP A 132 0.57 -1.54 -5.21
CA ASP A 132 0.30 -2.90 -5.71
C ASP A 132 0.96 -3.98 -4.84
N LYS A 133 1.99 -3.64 -4.07
CA LYS A 133 2.63 -4.56 -3.12
C LYS A 133 1.91 -4.61 -1.77
N LEU A 134 1.19 -3.54 -1.42
CA LEU A 134 0.47 -3.40 -0.15
C LEU A 134 -0.94 -4.02 -0.18
N LEU A 135 -1.54 -4.16 -1.36
CA LEU A 135 -2.88 -4.74 -1.59
C LEU A 135 -2.76 -6.22 -1.93
#